data_AF-A0A0A9DEW3-F1
#
_entry.id   AF-A0A0A9DEW3-F1
#
_cell.length_a   1.000
_cell.length_b   1.000
_cell.length_c   1.000
_cell.angle_alpha   90.00
_cell.angle_beta   90.00
_cell.angle_gamma   90.00
#
_symmetry.space_group_name_H-M   'P 1'
#
loop_
_entity.id
_entity.type
_entity.pdbx_description
1 polymer ?
#
loop_
_entity_poly.entity_id
_entity_poly.type
_entity_poly.pdbx_seq_one_letter_code
_entity_poly.pdbx_strand_id
1 'polypeptide(L)'
;MVCKKYTRAYLHCLVTKDAMGSQLLSYHNLSFMMRLSRDLHTSIVEGRFPEFVRGFLRAQFPKGDVPKRVCNAMEVAGIDISECRASTK
;
A
#
# COMPACT_ATOMS: atom_id res chain seq x y z
N MET A 1 1.17 12.58 -11.68
CA MET A 1 0.44 13.52 -12.56
C MET A 1 -0.93 13.85 -11.99
N VAL A 2 -1.77 12.84 -11.72
CA VAL A 2 -3.13 13.02 -11.19
C VAL A 2 -3.14 13.67 -9.80
N CYS A 3 -2.41 13.11 -8.83
CA CYS A 3 -2.37 13.63 -7.44
C CYS A 3 -1.79 15.05 -7.28
N LYS A 4 -1.13 15.59 -8.33
CA LYS A 4 -0.58 16.96 -8.31
C LYS A 4 -1.58 18.00 -8.83
N LYS A 5 -2.54 17.57 -9.66
CA LYS A 5 -3.44 18.46 -10.40
C LYS A 5 -4.90 18.36 -9.97
N TYR A 6 -5.30 17.22 -9.41
CA TYR A 6 -6.69 16.94 -9.08
C TYR A 6 -6.83 16.57 -7.60
N THR A 7 -7.83 17.15 -6.94
CA THR A 7 -8.16 16.83 -5.56
C THR A 7 -9.01 15.57 -5.49
N ARG A 8 -9.03 14.92 -4.32
CA ARG A 8 -9.88 13.75 -4.08
C ARG A 8 -11.38 14.07 -4.26
N ALA A 9 -11.83 15.25 -3.83
CA ALA A 9 -13.22 15.68 -3.98
C ALA A 9 -13.61 15.80 -5.47
N TYR A 10 -12.72 16.36 -6.30
CA TYR A 10 -12.95 16.45 -7.74
C TYR A 10 -13.05 15.07 -8.39
N LEU A 11 -12.13 14.16 -8.08
CA LEU A 11 -12.16 12.79 -8.61
C LEU A 11 -13.44 12.04 -8.18
N HIS A 12 -13.88 12.21 -6.93
CA HIS A 12 -15.11 11.61 -6.43
C HIS A 12 -16.35 12.07 -7.21
N CYS A 13 -16.44 13.37 -7.51
CA CYS A 13 -17.54 13.91 -8.31
C CYS A 13 -17.52 13.44 -9.77
N LEU A 14 -16.33 13.18 -10.33
CA LEU A 14 -16.15 12.86 -11.74
C LEU A 14 -16.30 11.37 -12.06
N VAL A 15 -15.96 10.48 -11.12
CA VAL A 15 -15.80 9.03 -11.38
C VAL A 15 -17.08 8.34 -11.90
N THR A 16 -18.26 8.86 -11.56
CA THR A 16 -19.56 8.31 -11.99
C THR A 16 -20.23 9.10 -13.11
N LYS A 17 -19.65 10.23 -13.52
CA LYS A 17 -20.30 11.20 -14.41
C LYS A 17 -19.60 11.36 -15.76
N ASP A 18 -18.32 11.02 -15.84
CA ASP A 18 -17.50 11.22 -17.03
C ASP A 18 -16.48 10.09 -17.19
N ALA A 19 -16.27 9.62 -18.43
CA ALA A 19 -15.23 8.65 -18.78
C ALA A 19 -13.82 9.16 -18.41
N MET A 20 -13.59 10.48 -18.37
CA MET A 20 -12.35 11.05 -17.85
C MET A 20 -12.08 10.64 -16.40
N GLY A 21 -13.11 10.45 -15.58
CA GLY A 21 -12.97 10.01 -14.19
C GLY A 21 -12.29 8.64 -14.07
N SER A 22 -12.69 7.68 -14.91
CA SER A 22 -12.10 6.33 -14.90
C SER A 22 -10.66 6.33 -15.42
N GLN A 23 -10.35 7.18 -16.40
CA GLN A 23 -8.97 7.35 -16.89
C GLN A 23 -8.05 7.96 -15.82
N LEU A 24 -8.49 9.04 -15.14
CA LEU A 24 -7.71 9.65 -14.06
C LEU A 24 -7.49 8.67 -12.90
N LEU A 25 -8.50 7.86 -12.56
CA LEU A 25 -8.34 6.81 -11.54
C LEU A 25 -7.33 5.75 -11.99
N SER A 26 -7.39 5.34 -13.25
CA SER A 26 -6.44 4.37 -13.82
C SER A 26 -5.00 4.89 -13.77
N TYR A 27 -4.77 6.15 -14.14
CA TYR A 27 -3.45 6.79 -14.03
C TYR A 27 -2.96 6.91 -12.59
N HIS A 28 -3.86 7.21 -11.64
CA HIS A 28 -3.52 7.23 -10.21
C HIS A 28 -3.09 5.83 -9.73
N ASN A 29 -3.89 4.81 -10.04
CA ASN A 29 -3.66 3.43 -9.60
C ASN A 29 -2.35 2.87 -10.19
N LEU A 30 -2.11 3.08 -11.48
CA LEU A 30 -0.86 2.65 -12.13
C LEU A 30 0.35 3.32 -11.50
N SER A 31 0.27 4.64 -11.26
CA SER A 31 1.36 5.37 -10.61
C SER A 31 1.63 4.88 -9.18
N PHE A 32 0.59 4.48 -8.44
CA PHE A 32 0.73 3.88 -7.12
C PHE A 32 1.44 2.53 -7.19
N MET A 33 0.97 1.63 -8.07
CA MET A 33 1.56 0.29 -8.24
C MET A 33 3.01 0.35 -8.70
N MET A 34 3.35 1.21 -9.66
CA MET A 34 4.73 1.40 -10.11
C MET A 34 5.65 1.88 -8.99
N ARG A 35 5.17 2.80 -8.15
CA ARG A 35 5.94 3.27 -6.98
C ARG A 35 6.11 2.15 -5.96
N LEU A 36 5.03 1.43 -5.64
CA LEU A 36 5.07 0.31 -4.71
C LEU A 36 6.07 -0.76 -5.14
N SER A 37 6.05 -1.18 -6.41
CA SER A 37 7.00 -2.16 -6.95
C SER A 37 8.44 -1.66 -6.93
N ARG A 38 8.65 -0.37 -7.21
CA ARG A 38 9.99 0.25 -7.13
C ARG A 38 10.51 0.24 -5.70
N ASP A 39 9.74 0.72 -4.74
CA ASP A 39 10.14 0.80 -3.34
C ASP A 39 10.41 -0.60 -2.76
N LEU A 40 9.57 -1.58 -3.13
CA LEU A 40 9.78 -2.99 -2.82
C LEU A 40 11.13 -3.49 -3.37
N HIS A 41 11.38 -3.31 -4.67
CA HIS A 41 12.63 -3.76 -5.28
C HIS A 41 13.85 -3.07 -4.66
N THR A 42 13.81 -1.75 -4.45
CA THR A 42 14.88 -1.00 -3.80
C THR A 42 15.16 -1.54 -2.40
N SER A 43 14.12 -1.84 -1.60
CA SER A 43 14.31 -2.39 -0.25
C SER A 43 14.98 -3.78 -0.25
N ILE A 44 14.77 -4.59 -1.29
CA ILE A 44 15.45 -5.88 -1.47
C ILE A 44 16.93 -5.65 -1.79
N VAL A 45 17.22 -4.76 -2.75
CA VAL A 45 18.61 -4.44 -3.15
C VAL A 45 19.39 -3.82 -1.99
N GLU A 46 18.75 -3.00 -1.17
CA GLU A 46 19.35 -2.34 0.00
C GLU A 46 19.38 -3.22 1.26
N GLY A 47 18.91 -4.48 1.18
CA GLY A 47 18.92 -5.41 2.32
C GLY A 47 17.99 -5.03 3.47
N ARG A 48 16.99 -4.19 3.22
CA ARG A 48 16.05 -3.61 4.20
C ARG A 48 14.59 -3.94 3.91
N PHE A 49 14.36 -5.10 3.32
CA PHE A 49 13.02 -5.57 2.96
C PHE A 49 12.11 -5.78 4.18
N PRO A 50 12.57 -6.37 5.31
CA PRO A 50 11.74 -6.50 6.52
C PRO A 50 11.20 -5.16 7.04
N GLU A 51 12.02 -4.10 7.01
CA GLU A 51 11.65 -2.74 7.42
C GLU A 51 10.56 -2.18 6.51
N PHE A 52 10.69 -2.39 5.20
CA PHE A 52 9.70 -1.99 4.22
C PHE A 52 8.35 -2.68 4.48
N VAL A 53 8.35 -4.00 4.71
CA VAL A 53 7.13 -4.77 5.01
C VAL A 53 6.46 -4.26 6.28
N ARG A 54 7.20 -4.05 7.38
CA ARG A 54 6.64 -3.51 8.63
C ARG A 54 6.02 -2.12 8.42
N GLY A 55 6.70 -1.24 7.67
CA GLY A 55 6.19 0.07 7.32
C GLY A 55 4.91 0.01 6.49
N PHE A 56 4.87 -0.89 5.50
CA PHE A 56 3.71 -1.11 4.65
C PHE A 56 2.51 -1.63 5.45
N LEU A 57 2.71 -2.63 6.31
CA LEU A 57 1.63 -3.19 7.13
C LEU A 57 1.08 -2.17 8.13
N ARG A 58 1.92 -1.34 8.75
CA ARG A 58 1.45 -0.23 9.61
C ARG A 58 0.58 0.78 8.86
N ALA A 59 0.96 1.12 7.64
CA ALA A 59 0.20 2.07 6.82
C ALA A 59 -1.13 1.46 6.33
N GLN A 60 -1.13 0.17 5.98
CA GLN A 60 -2.30 -0.53 5.44
C GLN A 60 -3.29 -0.96 6.54
N PHE A 61 -2.78 -1.37 7.71
CA PHE A 61 -3.54 -1.85 8.86
C PHE A 61 -3.20 -1.02 10.11
N PRO A 62 -3.60 0.25 10.17
CA PRO A 62 -3.25 1.14 11.28
C PRO A 62 -3.82 0.69 12.63
N LYS A 63 -4.86 -0.16 12.63
CA LYS A 63 -5.44 -0.76 13.83
C LYS A 63 -4.72 -2.03 14.26
N GLY A 64 -3.71 -2.49 13.50
CA GLY A 64 -3.02 -3.76 13.73
C GLY A 64 -3.85 -5.00 13.39
N ASP A 65 -4.93 -4.83 12.62
CA ASP A 65 -5.85 -5.87 12.15
C ASP A 65 -5.29 -6.64 10.93
N VAL A 66 -4.02 -7.04 11.01
CA VAL A 66 -3.34 -7.78 9.95
C VAL A 66 -3.96 -9.17 9.78
N PRO A 67 -4.43 -9.55 8.58
CA PRO A 67 -5.05 -10.86 8.37
C PRO A 67 -4.12 -12.02 8.70
N LYS A 68 -4.66 -13.09 9.30
CA LYS A 68 -3.89 -14.29 9.70
C LYS A 68 -3.08 -14.91 8.55
N ARG A 69 -3.62 -14.88 7.31
CA ARG A 69 -2.91 -15.37 6.12
C ARG A 69 -1.61 -14.62 5.85
N VAL A 70 -1.60 -13.30 6.09
CA VAL A 70 -0.41 -12.44 5.94
C VAL A 70 0.59 -12.75 7.04
N CYS A 71 0.13 -12.90 8.29
CA CYS A 71 0.97 -13.28 9.42
C CYS A 71 1.72 -14.59 9.18
N ASN A 72 1.01 -15.62 8.72
CA ASN A 72 1.60 -16.92 8.42
C ASN A 72 2.61 -16.84 7.26
N ALA A 73 2.31 -16.05 6.22
CA ALA A 73 3.22 -15.88 5.09
C ALA A 73 4.53 -15.20 5.50
N MET A 74 4.45 -14.18 6.38
CA MET A 74 5.64 -13.49 6.88
C MET A 74 6.49 -14.37 7.79
N GLU A 75 5.86 -15.22 8.60
CA GLU A 75 6.56 -16.20 9.43
C GLU A 75 7.36 -17.20 8.58
N VAL A 76 6.76 -17.75 7.51
CA VAL A 76 7.45 -18.64 6.56
C VAL A 76 8.60 -17.92 5.85
N ALA A 77 8.45 -16.62 5.57
CA ALA A 77 9.49 -15.80 4.96
C ALA A 77 10.60 -15.38 5.94
N GLY A 78 10.50 -15.72 7.23
CA GLY A 78 11.46 -15.32 8.26
C GLY A 78 11.42 -13.83 8.60
N ILE A 79 10.31 -13.15 8.33
CA ILE A 79 10.14 -11.71 8.56
C ILE A 79 9.33 -11.50 9.84
N ASP A 80 9.98 -10.94 10.86
CA ASP A 80 9.26 -10.59 12.09
C ASP A 80 8.38 -9.34 11.87
N ILE A 81 7.08 -9.53 12.15
CA ILE A 81 6.03 -8.51 12.11
C ILE A 81 5.26 -8.41 13.43
N SER A 82 5.82 -8.93 14.53
CA SER A 82 5.23 -8.90 15.87
C SER A 82 4.69 -7.51 16.26
N GLU A 83 5.46 -6.45 15.98
CA GLU A 83 5.11 -5.04 16.22
C GLU A 83 3.92 -4.52 15.39
N CYS A 84 3.49 -5.23 14.36
CA CYS A 84 2.38 -4.85 13.49
C CYS A 84 1.05 -5.52 13.89
N ARG A 85 1.09 -6.50 14.80
CA ARG A 85 -0.11 -7.15 15.33
C ARG A 85 -0.67 -6.27 16.44
N ALA A 86 -1.97 -5.99 16.40
CA ALA A 86 -2.64 -5.44 17.58
C ALA A 86 -2.44 -6.42 18.73
N SER A 87 -2.00 -5.92 19.88
CA SER A 87 -1.89 -6.72 21.10
C SER A 87 -3.26 -7.29 21.42
N THR A 88 -3.43 -8.60 21.22
CA THR A 88 -4.62 -9.33 21.66
C THR A 88 -4.69 -9.18 23.19
N LYS A 89 -5.57 -8.31 23.66
CA LYS A 89 -6.14 -8.46 25.01
C LYS A 89 -7.25 -9.49 24.96
#